data_AF-A0A2M7G9U2-F1
#
_entry.id   AF-A0A2M7G9U2-F1
#
_cell.length_a   1.000
_cell.length_b   1.000
_cell.length_c   1.000
_cell.angle_alpha   90.00
_cell.angle_beta   90.00
_cell.angle_gamma   90.00
#
_symmetry.space_group_name_H-M   'P 1'
#
loop_
_entity.id
_entity.type
_entity.pdbx_description
1 polymer ?
#
loop_
_entity_poly.entity_id
_entity_poly.type
_entity_poly.pdbx_seq_one_letter_code
_entity_poly.pdbx_strand_id
1 'polypeptide(L)'
;MQIEPAAWLQDGFVAVNRADNSRGRIDFAATLLNPALPVSGDQAVAEITFRGRQAGVSALSFEAAILSTRQAEVIPFTAQPGGIGVNPRGQAPDVIDIAEQTEPFQGTGNRGLLALAGLSILAFSISLGIFIYTLRRRR
;
A
#
# COMPACT_ATOMS: atom_id res chain seq x y z
N MET A 1 -14.78 -7.69 8.12
CA MET A 1 -14.24 -8.74 7.24
C MET A 1 -15.16 -9.95 7.33
N GLN A 2 -15.21 -10.69 6.24
CA GLN A 2 -15.91 -11.97 6.11
C GLN A 2 -14.96 -12.92 5.36
N ILE A 3 -15.20 -14.23 5.51
CA ILE A 3 -14.43 -15.26 4.82
C ILE A 3 -15.38 -16.32 4.25
N GLU A 4 -15.16 -16.64 2.99
CA GLU A 4 -15.88 -17.68 2.26
C GLU A 4 -14.91 -18.80 1.83
N PRO A 5 -15.24 -20.09 2.00
CA PRO A 5 -14.45 -21.18 1.46
C PRO A 5 -14.40 -21.11 -0.08
N ALA A 6 -13.29 -21.53 -0.67
CA ALA A 6 -13.21 -21.62 -2.13
C ALA A 6 -14.20 -22.65 -2.71
N ALA A 7 -14.62 -22.42 -3.95
CA ALA A 7 -15.65 -23.24 -4.59
C ALA A 7 -15.28 -24.73 -4.72
N TRP A 8 -14.01 -25.09 -4.81
CA TRP A 8 -13.58 -26.49 -4.87
C TRP A 8 -13.68 -27.23 -3.53
N LEU A 9 -13.87 -26.51 -2.41
CA LEU A 9 -14.13 -27.09 -1.09
C LEU A 9 -15.61 -27.43 -0.85
N GLN A 10 -16.50 -27.24 -1.83
CA GLN A 10 -17.94 -27.51 -1.68
C GLN A 10 -18.25 -28.95 -1.26
N ASP A 11 -17.47 -29.93 -1.76
CA ASP A 11 -17.60 -31.35 -1.38
C ASP A 11 -16.73 -31.74 -0.17
N GLY A 12 -16.08 -30.76 0.45
CA GLY A 12 -15.25 -30.93 1.63
C GLY A 12 -16.02 -30.73 2.94
N PHE A 13 -15.26 -30.66 4.03
CA PHE A 13 -15.74 -30.30 5.35
C PHE A 13 -14.98 -29.10 5.87
N VAL A 14 -15.70 -28.05 6.24
CA VAL A 14 -15.14 -26.83 6.85
C VAL A 14 -15.36 -26.91 8.35
N ALA A 15 -14.30 -27.24 9.09
CA ALA A 15 -14.35 -27.39 10.54
C ALA A 15 -14.39 -26.04 11.27
N VAL A 16 -13.71 -25.03 10.72
CA VAL A 16 -13.68 -23.68 11.27
C VAL A 16 -13.79 -22.68 10.13
N ASN A 17 -14.73 -21.74 10.24
CA ASN A 17 -14.85 -20.59 9.36
C ASN A 17 -15.31 -19.39 10.19
N ARG A 18 -14.36 -18.63 10.75
CA ARG A 18 -14.66 -17.55 11.70
C ARG A 18 -13.82 -16.31 11.42
N ALA A 19 -14.50 -15.18 11.23
CA ALA A 19 -13.90 -13.85 11.22
C ALA A 19 -14.23 -13.08 12.51
N ASP A 20 -13.21 -12.77 13.32
CA ASP A 20 -13.32 -11.91 14.49
C ASP A 20 -12.86 -10.49 14.16
N ASN A 21 -13.82 -9.62 13.89
CA ASN A 21 -13.57 -8.22 13.53
C ASN A 21 -13.07 -7.36 14.70
N SER A 22 -13.27 -7.80 15.95
CA SER A 22 -12.80 -7.07 17.13
C SER A 22 -11.31 -7.29 17.37
N ARG A 23 -10.82 -8.49 17.06
CA ARG A 23 -9.41 -8.87 17.19
C ARG A 23 -8.61 -8.77 15.89
N GLY A 24 -9.28 -8.61 14.75
CA GLY A 24 -8.63 -8.61 13.43
C GLY A 24 -8.08 -9.98 13.04
N ARG A 25 -8.73 -11.07 13.49
CA ARG A 25 -8.28 -12.45 13.31
C ARG A 25 -9.28 -13.27 12.51
N ILE A 26 -8.76 -14.11 11.62
CA ILE A 26 -9.53 -15.14 10.92
C ILE A 26 -8.99 -16.50 11.32
N ASP A 27 -9.88 -17.39 11.74
CA ASP A 27 -9.57 -18.80 11.94
C ASP A 27 -10.28 -19.60 10.85
N PHE A 28 -9.53 -20.39 10.08
CA PHE A 28 -10.05 -21.20 8.99
C PHE A 28 -9.42 -22.59 9.00
N ALA A 29 -10.25 -23.62 8.91
CA ALA A 29 -9.81 -25.01 8.80
C ALA A 29 -10.80 -25.80 7.95
N ALA A 30 -10.29 -26.48 6.93
CA ALA A 30 -11.08 -27.30 6.03
C ALA A 30 -10.31 -28.58 5.63
N THR A 31 -11.05 -29.61 5.23
CA THR A 31 -10.49 -30.86 4.74
C THR A 31 -11.35 -31.42 3.60
N LEU A 32 -10.74 -32.22 2.73
CA LEU A 32 -11.44 -32.96 1.68
C LEU A 32 -11.88 -34.31 2.23
N LEU A 33 -13.16 -34.66 2.04
CA LEU A 33 -13.70 -35.95 2.45
C LEU A 33 -13.47 -37.00 1.37
N ASN A 34 -13.32 -38.27 1.77
CA ASN A 34 -13.31 -39.37 0.79
C ASN A 34 -14.64 -39.38 0.02
N PRO A 35 -14.63 -39.61 -1.31
CA PRO A 35 -13.52 -40.04 -2.16
C PRO A 35 -12.80 -38.89 -2.91
N ALA A 36 -12.90 -37.63 -2.47
CA ALA A 36 -12.34 -36.48 -3.19
C ALA A 36 -10.84 -36.67 -3.52
N LEU A 37 -10.46 -36.23 -4.72
CA LEU A 37 -9.06 -36.27 -5.15
C LEU A 37 -8.24 -35.16 -4.45
N PRO A 38 -6.93 -35.37 -4.25
CA PRO A 38 -6.05 -34.28 -3.84
C PRO A 38 -6.12 -33.12 -4.82
N VAL A 39 -6.09 -31.90 -4.30
CA VAL A 39 -6.02 -30.68 -5.12
C VAL A 39 -4.56 -30.40 -5.47
N SER A 40 -4.32 -29.88 -6.67
CA SER A 40 -2.99 -29.55 -7.18
C SER A 40 -3.02 -28.28 -8.01
N GLY A 41 -1.87 -27.61 -8.13
CA GLY A 41 -1.73 -26.34 -8.82
C GLY A 41 -2.15 -25.14 -7.97
N ASP A 42 -2.16 -23.96 -8.60
CA ASP A 42 -2.49 -22.70 -7.94
C ASP A 42 -4.00 -22.56 -7.79
N GLN A 43 -4.47 -22.55 -6.54
CA GLN A 43 -5.88 -22.42 -6.20
C GLN A 43 -6.05 -21.52 -4.98
N ALA A 44 -7.09 -20.70 -4.99
CA ALA A 44 -7.51 -20.00 -3.77
C ALA A 44 -8.08 -21.02 -2.77
N VAL A 45 -7.74 -20.93 -1.49
CA VAL A 45 -8.31 -21.80 -0.43
C VAL A 45 -9.56 -21.19 0.21
N ALA A 46 -9.61 -19.86 0.23
CA ALA A 46 -10.71 -19.06 0.74
C ALA A 46 -10.65 -17.67 0.11
N GLU A 47 -11.80 -17.01 0.05
CA GLU A 47 -11.92 -15.61 -0.29
C GLU A 47 -12.16 -14.82 1.00
N ILE A 48 -11.50 -13.67 1.15
CA ILE A 48 -11.66 -12.81 2.32
C ILE A 48 -12.06 -11.42 1.84
N THR A 49 -13.26 -10.99 2.21
CA THR A 49 -13.76 -9.67 1.86
C THR A 49 -13.54 -8.68 3.00
N PHE A 50 -12.87 -7.58 2.69
CA PHE A 50 -12.60 -6.47 3.59
C PHE A 50 -13.39 -5.22 3.20
N ARG A 51 -13.82 -4.45 4.20
CA ARG A 51 -14.35 -3.09 3.98
C ARG A 51 -13.30 -2.08 4.42
N GLY A 52 -12.75 -1.34 3.46
CA GLY A 52 -11.87 -0.20 3.76
C GLY A 52 -12.63 0.87 4.53
N ARG A 53 -12.09 1.29 5.68
CA ARG A 53 -12.71 2.32 6.55
C ARG A 53 -12.00 3.67 6.48
N GLN A 54 -10.69 3.65 6.31
CA GLN A 54 -9.82 4.82 6.31
C GLN A 54 -8.67 4.57 5.34
N ALA A 55 -8.16 5.64 4.72
CA ALA A 55 -6.99 5.57 3.85
C ALA A 55 -5.74 5.12 4.61
N GLY A 56 -4.90 4.34 3.94
CA GLY A 56 -3.67 3.77 4.51
C GLY A 56 -3.42 2.34 4.07
N VAL A 57 -2.41 1.71 4.68
CA VAL A 57 -2.03 0.32 4.42
C VAL A 57 -2.24 -0.51 5.67
N SER A 58 -2.90 -1.66 5.52
CA SER A 58 -3.04 -2.69 6.56
C SER A 58 -2.24 -3.91 6.15
N ALA A 59 -1.27 -4.32 6.97
CA ALA A 59 -0.52 -5.55 6.74
C ALA A 59 -1.38 -6.79 7.05
N LEU A 60 -1.25 -7.82 6.22
CA LEU A 60 -1.84 -9.14 6.44
C LEU A 60 -0.72 -10.14 6.70
N SER A 61 -0.85 -10.93 7.75
CA SER A 61 0.14 -11.95 8.11
C SER A 61 -0.55 -13.22 8.56
N PHE A 62 0.15 -14.34 8.43
CA PHE A 62 -0.28 -15.62 8.97
C PHE A 62 0.33 -15.80 10.36
N GLU A 63 -0.51 -15.92 11.39
CA GLU A 63 -0.06 -16.28 12.74
C GLU A 63 0.34 -17.76 12.79
N ALA A 64 -0.43 -18.62 12.11
CA ALA A 64 -0.16 -20.03 11.93
C ALA A 64 -0.80 -20.54 10.64
N ALA A 65 -0.17 -21.52 10.00
CA ALA A 65 -0.70 -22.24 8.85
C ALA A 65 -0.15 -23.68 8.84
N ILE A 66 -0.97 -24.64 8.43
CA ILE A 66 -0.59 -26.05 8.25
C ILE A 66 -1.32 -26.57 7.01
N LEU A 67 -0.61 -27.26 6.13
CA LEU A 67 -1.16 -28.03 5.03
C LEU A 67 -0.78 -29.49 5.25
N SER A 68 -1.69 -30.43 4.93
CA SER A 68 -1.41 -31.86 5.14
C SER A 68 -2.09 -32.75 4.11
N THR A 69 -1.52 -33.93 3.90
CA THR A 69 -2.12 -35.01 3.12
C THR A 69 -3.20 -35.74 3.91
N ARG A 70 -3.94 -36.63 3.24
CA ARG A 70 -4.92 -37.50 3.89
C ARG A 70 -4.31 -38.40 4.97
N GLN A 71 -3.03 -38.73 4.86
CA GLN A 71 -2.29 -39.56 5.81
C GLN A 71 -1.74 -38.74 6.99
N ALA A 72 -2.18 -37.48 7.15
CA ALA A 72 -1.70 -36.53 8.14
C ALA A 72 -0.20 -36.21 8.00
N GLU A 73 0.36 -36.37 6.81
CA GLU A 73 1.72 -35.91 6.50
C GLU A 73 1.69 -34.42 6.18
N VAL A 74 2.57 -33.63 6.79
CA VAL A 74 2.65 -32.18 6.55
C VAL A 74 3.17 -31.91 5.15
N ILE A 75 2.48 -31.05 4.40
CA ILE A 75 2.94 -30.56 3.11
C ILE A 75 3.80 -29.31 3.37
N PRO A 76 5.10 -29.30 3.04
CA PRO A 76 5.94 -28.11 3.21
C PRO A 76 5.45 -26.95 2.35
N PHE A 77 5.44 -25.75 2.90
CA PHE A 77 5.05 -24.54 2.19
C PHE A 77 5.84 -23.33 2.72
N THR A 78 5.84 -22.24 1.95
CA THR A 78 6.31 -20.94 2.40
C THR A 78 5.11 -20.00 2.47
N ALA A 79 4.86 -19.41 3.65
CA ALA A 79 3.84 -18.39 3.79
C ALA A 79 4.38 -17.05 3.27
N GLN A 80 3.64 -16.42 2.37
CA GLN A 80 3.92 -15.06 1.92
C GLN A 80 2.90 -14.09 2.54
N PRO A 81 3.32 -13.17 3.42
CA PRO A 81 2.45 -12.11 3.92
C PRO A 81 1.94 -11.19 2.81
N GLY A 82 0.84 -10.50 3.07
CA GLY A 82 0.19 -9.57 2.13
C GLY A 82 -0.12 -8.22 2.75
N GLY A 83 -0.89 -7.40 2.03
CA GLY A 83 -1.34 -6.10 2.54
C GLY A 83 -2.51 -5.56 1.73
N ILE A 84 -3.30 -4.69 2.37
CA ILE A 84 -4.45 -4.02 1.76
C ILE A 84 -4.20 -2.52 1.83
N GLY A 85 -4.21 -1.87 0.66
CA GLY A 85 -4.21 -0.42 0.53
C GLY A 85 -5.64 0.12 0.41
N VAL A 86 -5.94 1.19 1.14
CA VAL A 86 -7.16 1.98 0.97
C VAL A 86 -6.75 3.37 0.54
N ASN A 87 -7.25 3.83 -0.60
CA ASN A 87 -6.98 5.17 -1.10
C ASN A 87 -7.99 6.18 -0.52
N PRO A 88 -7.61 7.45 -0.34
CA PRO A 88 -8.55 8.51 0.02
C PRO A 88 -9.68 8.61 -0.99
N ARG A 89 -10.92 8.82 -0.52
CA ARG A 89 -12.02 9.21 -1.42
C ARG A 89 -11.79 10.65 -1.85
N GLY A 90 -11.64 10.89 -3.15
CA GLY A 90 -11.63 12.25 -3.70
C GLY A 90 -10.28 12.79 -4.18
N GLN A 91 -9.31 11.94 -4.54
CA GLN A 91 -8.29 12.40 -5.48
C GLN A 91 -8.99 12.57 -6.84
N ALA A 92 -9.52 13.76 -7.11
CA ALA A 92 -9.77 14.18 -8.49
C ALA A 92 -8.44 14.02 -9.25
N PRO A 93 -8.44 13.65 -10.56
CA PRO A 93 -7.24 13.84 -11.35
C PRO A 93 -6.77 15.26 -11.11
N ASP A 94 -5.47 15.44 -10.87
CA ASP A 94 -4.87 16.76 -10.62
C ASP A 94 -5.32 17.68 -11.76
N VAL A 95 -6.35 18.51 -11.52
CA VAL A 95 -6.78 19.49 -12.49
C VAL A 95 -5.68 20.52 -12.38
N ILE A 96 -4.77 20.52 -13.36
CA ILE A 96 -3.89 21.66 -13.57
C ILE A 96 -4.83 22.82 -13.82
N ASP A 97 -5.06 23.62 -12.79
CA ASP A 97 -5.89 24.80 -12.84
C ASP A 97 -5.11 25.84 -13.66
N ILE A 98 -5.27 25.79 -14.99
CA ILE A 98 -4.77 26.81 -15.92
C ILE A 98 -5.66 28.07 -15.90
N ALA A 99 -6.45 28.27 -14.85
CA ALA A 99 -7.24 29.46 -14.68
C ALA A 99 -6.34 30.66 -14.36
N GLU A 100 -6.29 31.55 -15.37
CA GLU A 100 -6.00 32.98 -15.27
C GLU A 100 -4.53 33.41 -15.30
N GLN A 101 -3.84 33.09 -16.39
CA GLN A 101 -2.83 34.01 -16.92
C GLN A 101 -3.49 35.06 -17.81
N THR A 102 -4.22 36.01 -17.21
CA THR A 102 -4.62 37.25 -17.88
C THR A 102 -3.70 38.38 -17.45
N GLU A 103 -2.40 38.25 -17.72
CA GLU A 103 -1.53 39.42 -17.71
C GLU A 103 -1.52 40.00 -19.12
N PRO A 104 -1.99 41.26 -19.33
CA PRO A 104 -2.02 41.85 -20.66
C PRO A 104 -0.60 41.92 -21.21
N PHE A 105 -0.41 41.50 -22.46
CA PHE A 105 0.86 41.59 -23.17
C PHE A 105 1.36 43.05 -23.19
N GLN A 106 2.27 43.39 -22.29
CA GLN A 106 2.97 44.68 -22.25
C GLN A 106 4.23 44.57 -23.11
N GLY A 107 4.04 44.58 -24.43
CA GLY A 107 5.13 44.93 -25.32
C GLY A 107 5.36 46.44 -25.25
N THR A 108 6.42 46.91 -24.60
CA THR A 108 7.09 48.17 -24.96
C THR A 108 8.52 48.14 -24.45
N GLY A 109 9.45 48.46 -25.35
CA GLY A 109 10.88 48.41 -25.11
C GLY A 109 11.38 49.33 -23.99
N ASN A 110 12.58 48.99 -23.52
CA ASN A 110 13.50 49.79 -22.74
C ASN A 110 13.04 51.20 -22.38
N ARG A 111 12.66 51.40 -21.12
CA ARG A 111 13.02 52.60 -20.33
C ARG A 111 12.52 52.49 -18.87
N GLY A 112 13.47 52.24 -17.98
CA GLY A 112 13.53 52.88 -16.67
C GLY A 112 12.60 52.37 -15.57
N LEU A 113 13.24 52.02 -14.46
CA LEU A 113 12.80 52.26 -13.09
C LEU A 113 11.94 51.17 -12.40
N LEU A 114 12.67 50.33 -11.65
CA LEU A 114 12.39 49.86 -10.28
C LEU A 114 11.05 49.14 -9.99
N ALA A 115 11.10 47.81 -9.94
CA ALA A 115 10.37 47.03 -8.94
C ALA A 115 11.10 45.71 -8.64
N LEU A 116 11.31 45.46 -7.35
CA LEU A 116 11.98 44.29 -6.80
C LEU A 116 11.22 43.00 -7.14
N ALA A 117 11.89 42.03 -7.75
CA ALA A 117 11.40 40.65 -7.80
C ALA A 117 12.58 39.67 -7.68
N GLY A 118 12.46 38.69 -6.80
CA GLY A 118 13.27 37.47 -6.84
C GLY A 118 14.18 37.22 -5.64
N LEU A 119 13.64 37.22 -4.41
CA LEU A 119 14.33 36.66 -3.24
C LEU A 119 13.94 35.18 -3.07
N SER A 120 14.34 34.36 -4.05
CA SER A 120 14.35 32.90 -3.97
C SER A 120 15.78 32.37 -4.05
N ILE A 121 16.61 32.79 -3.09
CA ILE A 121 17.93 32.18 -2.80
C ILE A 121 18.12 32.14 -1.28
N LEU A 122 17.43 31.21 -0.61
CA LEU A 122 17.62 30.95 0.83
C LEU A 122 17.85 29.46 1.12
N ALA A 123 18.52 28.75 0.20
CA ALA A 123 19.04 27.40 0.46
C ALA A 123 20.53 27.21 0.11
N PHE A 124 21.22 28.22 -0.45
CA PHE A 124 22.64 28.09 -0.82
C PHE A 124 23.63 28.83 0.12
N SER A 125 23.17 29.69 1.02
CA SER A 125 24.08 30.50 1.86
C SER A 125 24.68 29.77 3.07
N ILE A 126 24.12 28.64 3.52
CA ILE A 126 24.67 27.94 4.69
C ILE A 126 25.93 27.13 4.32
N SER A 127 26.01 26.58 3.10
CA SER A 127 27.16 25.77 2.67
C SER A 127 28.41 26.59 2.27
N LEU A 128 28.26 27.82 1.76
CA LEU A 128 29.40 28.65 1.39
C LEU A 128 30.05 29.36 2.61
N GLY A 129 29.26 29.67 3.64
CA GLY A 129 29.75 30.30 4.88
C GLY A 129 30.65 29.39 5.72
N ILE A 130 30.30 28.09 5.81
CA ILE A 130 31.11 27.10 6.55
C ILE A 130 32.45 26.85 5.81
N PHE A 131 32.45 26.84 4.48
CA PHE A 131 33.67 26.60 3.69
C PHE A 131 34.71 27.72 3.84
N ILE A 132 34.28 28.99 3.84
CA ILE A 132 35.19 30.15 4.03
C ILE A 132 35.67 30.26 5.48
N TYR A 133 34.82 29.94 6.46
CA TYR A 133 35.21 29.92 7.87
C TYR A 133 36.28 28.85 8.17
N THR A 134 36.21 27.70 7.49
CA THR A 134 37.20 26.62 7.66
C THR A 134 38.54 26.96 7.00
N LEU A 135 38.56 27.71 5.89
CA LEU A 135 39.80 28.11 5.22
C LEU A 135 40.58 29.21 5.97
N ARG A 136 39.88 30.07 6.72
CA ARG A 136 40.52 31.15 7.51
C ARG A 136 41.14 30.68 8.82
N ARG A 137 40.80 29.48 9.31
CA ARG A 137 41.37 28.91 10.56
C ARG A 137 42.67 28.10 10.32
N ARG A 138 43.10 27.91 9.07
CA ARG A 138 44.29 27.10 8.73
C ARG A 138 45.46 27.87 8.11
N ARG A 139 45.54 29.19 8.30
CA ARG A 139 46.79 29.95 8.10
C ARG A 139 47.02 30.89 9.27
#